data_AF-A0A914RB30-F1
#
_entry.id   AF-A0A914RB30-F1
#
_cell.length_a   1.000
_cell.length_b   1.000
_cell.length_c   1.000
_cell.angle_alpha   90.00
_cell.angle_beta   90.00
_cell.angle_gamma   90.00
#
_symmetry.space_group_name_H-M   'P 1'
#
loop_
_entity.id
_entity.type
_entity.pdbx_description
1 polymer ?
#
loop_
_entity_poly.entity_id
_entity_poly.type
_entity_poly.pdbx_seq_one_letter_code
_entity_poly.pdbx_strand_id
1 'polypeptide(L)'
;MKIICMKVIRAARPGALIGASTVRGAFNEEIIRAMAEINERPIIFALSNPTSKAECTAEEAYTFTNGAALYASGSPFPNFELNGRTYKPGQGNNAYIFPGVALGTILFQIRHVDNDLFLLAAKKVASCVTEESLKVGRVYPQLKEIREISIQIAIEMAKYCYKNGTANLYPQPEDLEKYVRAQVYNTQYEELINATYDWPEQDMRHGFPVPVVRHDSMDG
;
A
#
# COMPACT_ATOMS: atom_id res chain seq x y z
N MET A 1 27.05 -5.31 -21.62
CA MET A 1 26.28 -4.48 -20.67
C MET A 1 27.14 -3.71 -19.67
N LYS A 2 28.09 -4.36 -18.95
CA LYS A 2 28.96 -3.70 -17.94
C LYS A 2 29.70 -2.44 -18.42
N ILE A 3 30.36 -2.50 -19.58
CA ILE A 3 31.15 -1.39 -20.14
C ILE A 3 30.28 -0.14 -20.39
N ILE A 4 29.01 -0.34 -20.79
CA ILE A 4 28.10 0.76 -21.09
C ILE A 4 27.59 1.39 -19.80
N CYS A 5 27.19 0.59 -18.82
CA CYS A 5 26.70 1.08 -17.53
C CYS A 5 27.73 1.98 -16.82
N MET A 6 28.99 1.52 -16.75
CA MET A 6 30.07 2.30 -16.15
C MET A 6 30.33 3.63 -16.89
N LYS A 7 30.34 3.61 -18.23
CA LYS A 7 30.50 4.84 -19.03
C LYS A 7 29.37 5.84 -18.78
N VAL A 8 28.12 5.36 -18.69
CA VAL A 8 26.95 6.21 -18.41
C VAL A 8 27.03 6.79 -16.99
N ILE A 9 27.41 6.00 -15.98
CA ILE A 9 27.57 6.48 -14.60
C ILE A 9 28.61 7.59 -14.53
N ARG A 10 29.77 7.41 -15.18
CA ARG A 10 30.84 8.43 -15.17
C ARG A 10 30.45 9.70 -15.94
N ALA A 11 29.68 9.57 -17.02
CA ALA A 11 29.25 10.71 -17.83
C ALA A 11 28.11 11.50 -17.17
N ALA A 12 27.06 10.82 -16.73
CA ALA A 12 25.85 11.44 -16.21
C ALA A 12 25.89 11.73 -14.71
N ARG A 13 26.80 11.06 -13.97
CA ARG A 13 26.94 11.17 -12.51
C ARG A 13 25.61 11.06 -11.76
N PRO A 14 24.83 9.98 -11.96
CA PRO A 14 23.48 9.88 -11.42
C PRO A 14 23.49 9.73 -9.89
N GLY A 15 22.48 10.33 -9.23
CA GLY A 15 22.20 10.11 -7.81
C GLY A 15 21.50 8.77 -7.50
N ALA A 16 20.83 8.21 -8.50
CA ALA A 16 20.08 6.96 -8.39
C ALA A 16 20.38 6.01 -9.55
N LEU A 17 20.52 4.71 -9.21
CA LEU A 17 20.67 3.62 -10.15
C LEU A 17 19.53 2.63 -9.93
N ILE A 18 18.68 2.45 -10.95
CA ILE A 18 17.49 1.58 -10.89
C ILE A 18 17.63 0.48 -11.93
N GLY A 19 17.65 -0.76 -11.47
CA GLY A 19 17.71 -1.98 -12.26
C GLY A 19 16.34 -2.62 -12.39
N ALA A 20 15.94 -2.92 -13.63
CA ALA A 20 14.74 -3.67 -13.96
C ALA A 20 14.97 -4.54 -15.22
N SER A 21 16.15 -5.16 -15.32
CA SER A 21 16.63 -5.79 -16.57
C SER A 21 16.66 -7.32 -16.54
N THR A 22 16.32 -7.95 -15.42
CA THR A 22 16.41 -9.41 -15.17
C THR A 22 17.82 -10.01 -15.30
N VAL A 23 18.85 -9.17 -15.25
CA VAL A 23 20.25 -9.59 -15.37
C VAL A 23 20.88 -9.65 -13.99
N ARG A 24 21.10 -10.87 -13.51
CA ARG A 24 21.77 -11.13 -12.23
C ARG A 24 23.16 -10.50 -12.20
N GLY A 25 23.49 -9.81 -11.11
CA GLY A 25 24.85 -9.27 -10.89
C GLY A 25 25.24 -8.18 -11.89
N ALA A 26 24.26 -7.52 -12.50
CA ALA A 26 24.49 -6.38 -13.39
C ALA A 26 25.17 -5.21 -12.65
N PHE A 27 24.89 -5.04 -11.36
CA PHE A 27 25.51 -4.06 -10.47
C PHE A 27 26.65 -4.76 -9.69
N ASN A 28 27.78 -4.94 -10.36
CA ASN A 28 28.98 -5.47 -9.71
C ASN A 28 29.64 -4.43 -8.77
N GLU A 29 30.66 -4.85 -8.03
CA GLU A 29 31.41 -4.00 -7.11
C GLU A 29 31.88 -2.69 -7.74
N GLU A 30 32.46 -2.74 -8.95
CA GLU A 30 32.93 -1.53 -9.66
C GLU A 30 31.79 -0.51 -9.85
N ILE A 31 30.62 -0.96 -10.30
CA ILE A 31 29.45 -0.10 -10.52
C ILE A 31 28.95 0.49 -9.21
N ILE A 32 28.86 -0.33 -8.16
CA ILE A 32 28.38 0.10 -6.84
C ILE A 32 29.35 1.11 -6.21
N ARG A 33 30.65 0.85 -6.29
CA ARG A 33 31.69 1.78 -5.82
C ARG A 33 31.66 3.09 -6.61
N ALA A 34 31.50 3.05 -7.93
CA ALA A 34 31.38 4.26 -8.73
C ALA A 34 30.17 5.12 -8.30
N MET A 35 29.03 4.51 -7.95
CA MET A 35 27.88 5.23 -7.40
C MET A 35 28.21 5.89 -6.05
N ALA A 36 28.94 5.21 -5.17
CA ALA A 36 29.36 5.73 -3.86
C ALA A 36 30.50 6.77 -3.93
N GLU A 37 31.33 6.74 -4.97
CA GLU A 37 32.33 7.79 -5.22
C GLU A 37 31.68 9.10 -5.66
N ILE A 38 30.56 9.02 -6.38
CA ILE A 38 29.86 10.18 -6.93
C ILE A 38 28.91 10.80 -5.89
N ASN A 39 28.34 9.97 -5.01
CA ASN A 39 27.27 10.37 -4.09
C ASN A 39 27.57 9.91 -2.67
N GLU A 40 27.39 10.78 -1.69
CA GLU A 40 27.53 10.43 -0.27
C GLU A 40 26.58 9.30 0.14
N ARG A 41 25.37 9.26 -0.43
CA ARG A 41 24.34 8.24 -0.16
C ARG A 41 23.67 7.79 -1.47
N PRO A 42 24.28 6.89 -2.25
CA PRO A 42 23.77 6.50 -3.56
C PRO A 42 22.47 5.72 -3.43
N ILE A 43 21.48 6.02 -4.27
CA ILE A 43 20.25 5.19 -4.39
C ILE A 43 20.54 4.03 -5.32
N ILE A 44 20.32 2.79 -4.85
CA ILE A 44 20.56 1.56 -5.62
C ILE A 44 19.33 0.66 -5.50
N PHE A 45 18.52 0.60 -6.56
CA PHE A 45 17.30 -0.22 -6.59
C PHE A 45 17.50 -1.41 -7.52
N ALA A 46 17.42 -2.63 -6.98
CA ALA A 46 17.51 -3.89 -7.72
C ALA A 46 16.12 -4.53 -7.82
N LEU A 47 15.32 -4.11 -8.80
CA LEU A 47 13.88 -4.42 -8.87
C LEU A 47 13.56 -5.72 -9.60
N SER A 48 14.56 -6.37 -10.21
CA SER A 48 14.36 -7.64 -10.89
C SER A 48 13.96 -8.76 -9.93
N ASN A 49 12.94 -9.52 -10.34
CA ASN A 49 12.39 -10.65 -9.58
C ASN A 49 12.63 -11.98 -10.30
N PRO A 50 12.82 -13.10 -9.59
CA PRO A 50 12.97 -13.24 -8.13
C PRO A 50 14.41 -12.84 -7.68
N THR A 51 14.78 -13.08 -6.41
CA THR A 51 16.12 -12.76 -5.86
C THR A 51 17.28 -13.25 -6.72
N SER A 52 17.13 -14.39 -7.41
CA SER A 52 18.16 -14.94 -8.30
C SER A 52 18.43 -14.10 -9.56
N LYS A 53 17.58 -13.11 -9.85
CA LYS A 53 17.68 -12.17 -10.97
C LYS A 53 17.97 -10.74 -10.54
N ALA A 54 18.13 -10.46 -9.24
CA ALA A 54 18.45 -9.14 -8.74
C ALA A 54 19.79 -8.64 -9.32
N GLU A 55 19.84 -7.36 -9.66
CA GLU A 55 21.03 -6.72 -10.24
C GLU A 55 22.21 -6.73 -9.26
N CYS A 56 21.95 -6.65 -7.96
CA CYS A 56 22.86 -6.97 -6.87
C CYS A 56 22.06 -7.42 -5.64
N THR A 57 22.74 -7.94 -4.62
CA THR A 57 22.15 -8.23 -3.31
C THR A 57 22.22 -7.01 -2.39
N ALA A 58 21.43 -7.02 -1.32
CA ALA A 58 21.53 -5.99 -0.28
C ALA A 58 22.91 -5.99 0.40
N GLU A 59 23.47 -7.17 0.64
CA GLU A 59 24.82 -7.33 1.20
C GLU A 59 25.89 -6.69 0.31
N GLU A 60 25.85 -6.93 -1.01
CA GLU A 60 26.77 -6.30 -1.97
C GLU A 60 26.61 -4.78 -1.97
N ALA A 61 25.37 -4.28 -2.01
CA ALA A 61 25.09 -2.86 -2.02
C ALA A 61 25.60 -2.16 -0.75
N TYR A 62 25.36 -2.72 0.44
CA TYR A 62 25.85 -2.13 1.68
C TYR A 62 27.36 -2.28 1.84
N THR A 63 27.92 -3.45 1.55
CA THR A 63 29.36 -3.70 1.70
C THR A 63 30.19 -2.78 0.81
N PHE A 64 29.85 -2.68 -0.47
CA PHE A 64 30.64 -1.89 -1.43
C PHE A 64 30.42 -0.38 -1.30
N THR A 65 29.46 0.06 -0.49
CA THR A 65 29.21 1.48 -0.17
C THR A 65 29.48 1.84 1.29
N ASN A 66 30.09 0.94 2.08
CA ASN A 66 30.32 1.12 3.51
C ASN A 66 29.03 1.45 4.30
N GLY A 67 27.89 0.90 3.86
CA GLY A 67 26.58 1.10 4.47
C GLY A 67 25.88 2.42 4.09
N ALA A 68 26.44 3.19 3.15
CA ALA A 68 25.88 4.48 2.75
C ALA A 68 24.71 4.37 1.76
N ALA A 69 24.63 3.26 1.01
CA ALA A 69 23.60 3.07 -0.01
C ALA A 69 22.16 3.13 0.54
N LEU A 70 21.30 3.82 -0.20
CA LEU A 70 19.85 3.76 -0.10
C LEU A 70 19.34 2.61 -0.98
N TYR A 71 19.23 1.42 -0.39
CA TYR A 71 18.92 0.20 -1.12
C TYR A 71 17.46 -0.23 -0.99
N ALA A 72 16.87 -0.62 -2.13
CA ALA A 72 15.59 -1.34 -2.18
C ALA A 72 15.62 -2.40 -3.27
N SER A 73 14.78 -3.42 -3.13
CA SER A 73 14.71 -4.52 -4.10
C SER A 73 13.27 -4.91 -4.44
N GLY A 74 13.09 -5.60 -5.57
CA GLY A 74 11.79 -6.18 -5.93
C GLY A 74 11.45 -7.40 -5.05
N SER A 75 12.46 -8.19 -4.72
CA SER A 75 12.34 -9.41 -3.90
C SER A 75 12.93 -9.20 -2.48
N PRO A 76 12.47 -9.97 -1.47
CA PRO A 76 12.99 -9.87 -0.11
C PRO A 76 14.46 -10.27 -0.01
N PHE A 77 15.24 -9.50 0.74
CA PHE A 77 16.56 -9.89 1.24
C PHE A 77 16.57 -9.89 2.77
N PRO A 78 17.40 -10.73 3.42
CA PRO A 78 17.52 -10.73 4.88
C PRO A 78 18.10 -9.39 5.39
N ASN A 79 17.98 -9.18 6.70
CA ASN A 79 18.70 -8.08 7.35
C ASN A 79 20.21 -8.34 7.23
N PHE A 80 20.99 -7.25 7.18
CA PHE A 80 22.43 -7.31 7.04
C PHE A 80 23.11 -6.49 8.14
N GLU A 81 24.17 -7.02 8.75
CA GLU A 81 24.93 -6.31 9.77
C GLU A 81 26.31 -5.93 9.23
N LEU A 82 26.65 -4.66 9.32
CA LEU A 82 27.94 -4.12 8.88
C LEU A 82 28.46 -3.15 9.92
N ASN A 83 29.67 -3.38 10.44
CA ASN A 83 30.35 -2.52 11.42
C ASN A 83 29.50 -2.21 12.66
N GLY A 84 28.78 -3.21 13.18
CA GLY A 84 27.91 -3.07 14.36
C GLY A 84 26.58 -2.35 14.10
N ARG A 85 26.25 -2.04 12.83
CA ARG A 85 24.97 -1.45 12.44
C ARG A 85 24.14 -2.46 11.63
N THR A 86 22.87 -2.62 12.01
CA THR A 86 21.90 -3.45 11.29
C THR A 86 21.17 -2.64 10.22
N TYR A 87 21.12 -3.19 9.01
CA TYR A 87 20.39 -2.67 7.85
C TYR A 87 19.22 -3.60 7.51
N LYS A 88 18.07 -3.01 7.20
CA LYS A 88 16.83 -3.74 6.89
C LYS A 88 16.31 -3.32 5.51
N PRO A 89 16.84 -3.90 4.41
CA PRO A 89 16.52 -3.46 3.05
C PRO A 89 15.01 -3.50 2.78
N GLY A 90 14.49 -2.42 2.20
CA GLY A 90 13.08 -2.30 1.84
C GLY A 90 12.75 -3.06 0.56
N GLN A 91 11.47 -3.40 0.39
CA GLN A 91 10.96 -4.03 -0.82
C GLN A 91 10.04 -3.07 -1.57
N GLY A 92 10.37 -2.80 -2.84
CA GLY A 92 9.52 -2.02 -3.76
C GLY A 92 8.36 -2.85 -4.28
N ASN A 93 7.44 -3.23 -3.39
CA ASN A 93 6.32 -4.11 -3.71
C ASN A 93 5.09 -3.29 -4.12
N ASN A 94 4.45 -3.67 -5.23
CA ASN A 94 3.20 -3.05 -5.72
C ASN A 94 2.07 -3.10 -4.67
N ALA A 95 2.14 -4.03 -3.71
CA ALA A 95 1.21 -4.15 -2.59
C ALA A 95 1.08 -2.91 -1.71
N TYR A 96 2.03 -1.96 -1.76
CA TYR A 96 1.87 -0.67 -1.09
C TYR A 96 0.89 0.28 -1.79
N ILE A 97 0.58 0.03 -3.08
CA ILE A 97 -0.16 0.96 -3.92
C ILE A 97 -1.53 0.40 -4.29
N PHE A 98 -1.57 -0.75 -4.98
CA PHE A 98 -2.81 -1.23 -5.59
C PHE A 98 -3.97 -1.44 -4.61
N PRO A 99 -3.77 -1.92 -3.35
CA PRO A 99 -4.91 -2.10 -2.44
C PRO A 99 -5.56 -0.78 -2.06
N GLY A 100 -4.77 0.26 -1.77
CA GLY A 100 -5.27 1.59 -1.43
C GLY A 100 -5.93 2.28 -2.62
N VAL A 101 -5.31 2.20 -3.80
CA VAL A 101 -5.87 2.76 -5.04
C VAL A 101 -7.18 2.08 -5.40
N ALA A 102 -7.26 0.75 -5.30
CA ALA A 102 -8.49 0.01 -5.55
C ALA A 102 -9.57 0.37 -4.52
N LEU A 103 -9.24 0.40 -3.22
CA LEU A 103 -10.17 0.76 -2.16
C LEU A 103 -10.77 2.15 -2.39
N GLY A 104 -9.95 3.16 -2.65
CA GLY A 104 -10.41 4.52 -2.94
C GLY A 104 -11.28 4.59 -4.19
N THR A 105 -10.86 3.91 -5.26
CA THR A 105 -11.61 3.89 -6.53
C THR A 105 -12.99 3.26 -6.36
N ILE A 106 -13.09 2.14 -5.65
CA ILE A 106 -14.34 1.41 -5.41
C ILE A 106 -15.27 2.23 -4.51
N LEU A 107 -14.80 2.63 -3.33
CA LEU A 107 -15.64 3.28 -2.33
C LEU A 107 -16.19 4.62 -2.83
N PHE A 108 -15.36 5.42 -3.50
CA PHE A 108 -15.74 6.77 -3.95
C PHE A 108 -16.21 6.82 -5.41
N GLN A 109 -16.32 5.65 -6.06
CA GLN A 109 -16.75 5.51 -7.45
C GLN A 109 -15.97 6.44 -8.39
N ILE A 110 -14.64 6.44 -8.27
CA ILE A 110 -13.78 7.32 -9.07
C ILE A 110 -13.85 6.86 -10.55
N ARG A 111 -14.19 7.78 -11.46
CA ARG A 111 -14.45 7.43 -12.87
C ARG A 111 -13.24 6.86 -13.60
N HIS A 112 -12.08 7.50 -13.41
CA HIS A 112 -10.84 7.19 -14.10
C HIS A 112 -9.67 7.37 -13.15
N VAL A 113 -8.69 6.47 -13.24
CA VAL A 113 -7.46 6.55 -12.45
C VAL A 113 -6.35 7.10 -13.33
N ASP A 114 -5.88 8.31 -13.02
CA ASP A 114 -4.79 8.99 -13.71
C ASP A 114 -3.46 8.90 -12.94
N ASN A 115 -2.41 9.49 -13.52
CA ASN A 115 -1.07 9.52 -12.91
C ASN A 115 -1.04 10.31 -11.59
N ASP A 116 -1.92 11.30 -11.42
CA ASP A 116 -1.97 12.12 -10.21
C ASP A 116 -2.44 11.29 -9.01
N LEU A 117 -3.38 10.37 -9.21
CA LEU A 117 -3.81 9.44 -8.15
C LEU A 117 -2.69 8.45 -7.76
N PHE A 118 -1.91 7.95 -8.74
CA PHE A 118 -0.74 7.12 -8.43
C PHE A 118 0.35 7.90 -7.70
N LEU A 119 0.60 9.15 -8.09
CA LEU A 119 1.56 10.02 -7.42
C LEU A 119 1.11 10.36 -5.99
N LEU A 120 -0.19 10.59 -5.79
CA LEU A 120 -0.80 10.79 -4.48
C LEU A 120 -0.63 9.55 -3.59
N ALA A 121 -0.88 8.35 -4.12
CA ALA A 121 -0.64 7.10 -3.41
C ALA A 121 0.85 6.94 -3.05
N ALA A 122 1.77 7.22 -3.98
CA ALA A 122 3.21 7.16 -3.74
C ALA A 122 3.66 8.13 -2.62
N LYS A 123 3.15 9.37 -2.63
CA LYS A 123 3.40 10.36 -1.57
C LYS A 123 2.87 9.87 -0.22
N LYS A 124 1.69 9.25 -0.19
CA LYS A 124 1.12 8.71 1.04
C LYS A 124 1.98 7.58 1.60
N VAL A 125 2.41 6.62 0.77
CA VAL A 125 3.32 5.54 1.19
C VAL A 125 4.62 6.11 1.77
N ALA A 126 5.22 7.10 1.11
CA ALA A 126 6.44 7.75 1.58
C ALA A 126 6.24 8.43 2.95
N SER A 127 5.11 9.09 3.17
CA SER A 127 4.80 9.74 4.45
C SER A 127 4.61 8.77 5.63
N CYS A 128 4.38 7.48 5.35
CA CYS A 128 4.24 6.45 6.38
C CYS A 128 5.58 5.78 6.75
N VAL A 129 6.70 6.18 6.14
CA VAL A 129 8.02 5.68 6.53
C VAL A 129 8.46 6.39 7.81
N THR A 130 8.63 5.63 8.90
CA THR A 130 9.06 6.20 10.18
C THR A 130 10.55 6.50 10.21
N GLU A 131 10.96 7.44 11.07
CA GLU A 131 12.38 7.76 11.28
C GLU A 131 13.19 6.55 11.77
N GLU A 132 12.60 5.66 12.57
CA GLU A 132 13.26 4.41 13.01
C GLU A 132 13.54 3.49 11.83
N SER A 133 12.63 3.41 10.86
CA SER A 133 12.80 2.63 9.64
C SER A 133 13.90 3.25 8.76
N LEU A 134 13.93 4.56 8.65
CA LEU A 134 14.93 5.27 7.86
C LEU A 134 16.34 5.13 8.46
N LYS A 135 16.47 5.14 9.80
CA LYS A 135 17.73 4.89 10.53
C LYS A 135 18.35 3.52 10.24
N VAL A 136 17.54 2.50 9.93
CA VAL A 136 18.02 1.16 9.54
C VAL A 136 18.09 0.97 8.02
N GLY A 137 18.06 2.05 7.24
CA GLY A 137 18.20 2.03 5.78
C GLY A 137 16.94 1.56 5.03
N ARG A 138 15.78 1.52 5.70
CA ARG A 138 14.52 1.08 5.08
C ARG A 138 13.77 2.28 4.51
N VAL A 139 13.52 2.25 3.19
CA VAL A 139 12.84 3.32 2.43
C VAL A 139 11.36 3.04 2.14
N TYR A 140 10.82 1.94 2.67
CA TYR A 140 9.40 1.57 2.58
C TYR A 140 8.82 1.32 3.99
N PRO A 141 7.51 1.51 4.19
CA PRO A 141 6.85 1.16 5.46
C PRO A 141 6.93 -0.35 5.76
N GLN A 142 6.35 -0.79 6.87
CA GLN A 142 6.27 -2.22 7.16
C GLN A 142 5.09 -2.86 6.42
N LEU A 143 5.25 -4.09 5.92
CA LEU A 143 4.17 -4.78 5.19
C LEU A 143 2.88 -4.93 6.02
N LYS A 144 2.99 -5.08 7.35
CA LYS A 144 1.83 -5.16 8.25
C LYS A 144 0.99 -3.88 8.29
N GLU A 145 1.56 -2.75 7.88
CA GLU A 145 0.90 -1.44 7.88
C GLU A 145 0.10 -1.20 6.59
N ILE A 146 0.18 -2.10 5.59
CA ILE A 146 -0.49 -1.95 4.29
C ILE A 146 -1.99 -1.69 4.44
N ARG A 147 -2.68 -2.35 5.39
CA ARG A 147 -4.13 -2.11 5.61
C ARG A 147 -4.41 -0.66 5.98
N GLU A 148 -3.63 -0.10 6.89
CA GLU A 148 -3.79 1.29 7.31
C GLU A 148 -3.36 2.26 6.21
N ILE A 149 -2.24 1.99 5.55
CA ILE A 149 -1.79 2.79 4.39
C ILE A 149 -2.86 2.82 3.29
N SER A 150 -3.54 1.70 3.05
CA SER A 150 -4.61 1.61 2.05
C SER A 150 -5.81 2.49 2.40
N ILE A 151 -6.20 2.52 3.67
CA ILE A 151 -7.25 3.41 4.18
C ILE A 151 -6.83 4.88 3.97
N GLN A 152 -5.60 5.22 4.33
CA GLN A 152 -5.09 6.59 4.18
C GLN A 152 -4.96 7.02 2.70
N ILE A 153 -4.60 6.11 1.80
CA ILE A 153 -4.61 6.36 0.35
C ILE A 153 -6.04 6.63 -0.12
N ALA A 154 -7.00 5.78 0.26
CA ALA A 154 -8.40 5.93 -0.13
C ALA A 154 -8.99 7.28 0.32
N ILE A 155 -8.69 7.70 1.55
CA ILE A 155 -9.11 9.00 2.09
C ILE A 155 -8.51 10.17 1.30
N GLU A 156 -7.21 10.13 0.99
CA GLU A 156 -6.59 11.20 0.19
C GLU A 156 -7.10 11.24 -1.25
N MET A 157 -7.34 10.07 -1.86
CA MET A 157 -7.96 10.00 -3.18
C MET A 157 -9.35 10.60 -3.18
N ALA A 158 -10.18 10.34 -2.15
CA ALA A 158 -11.48 10.97 -2.01
C ALA A 158 -11.37 12.49 -1.95
N LYS A 159 -10.49 13.03 -1.09
CA LYS A 159 -10.27 14.49 -0.97
C LYS A 159 -9.90 15.11 -2.32
N TYR A 160 -9.01 14.46 -3.07
CA TYR A 160 -8.61 14.91 -4.40
C TYR A 160 -9.76 14.83 -5.41
N CYS A 161 -10.48 13.70 -5.44
CA CYS A 161 -11.52 13.43 -6.42
C CYS A 161 -12.82 14.21 -6.20
N TYR A 162 -13.16 14.57 -4.96
CA TYR A 162 -14.26 15.50 -4.71
C TYR A 162 -13.91 16.92 -5.15
N LYS A 163 -12.66 17.36 -4.95
CA LYS A 163 -12.21 18.69 -5.38
C LYS A 163 -12.25 18.88 -6.90
N ASN A 164 -11.92 17.85 -7.67
CA ASN A 164 -11.90 17.90 -9.13
C ASN A 164 -13.16 17.31 -9.81
N GLY A 165 -14.17 16.90 -9.03
CA GLY A 165 -15.44 16.38 -9.55
C GLY A 165 -15.35 15.01 -10.25
N THR A 166 -14.37 14.18 -9.89
CA THR A 166 -14.17 12.83 -10.47
C THR A 166 -14.65 11.68 -9.58
N ALA A 167 -15.03 11.95 -8.32
CA ALA A 167 -15.73 11.00 -7.46
C ALA A 167 -17.24 10.99 -7.76
N ASN A 168 -17.82 9.84 -8.09
CA ASN A 168 -19.26 9.72 -8.36
C ASN A 168 -20.11 9.39 -7.12
N LEU A 169 -19.52 8.93 -6.03
CA LEU A 169 -20.27 8.69 -4.80
C LEU A 169 -20.90 10.02 -4.32
N TYR A 170 -22.24 10.08 -4.33
CA TYR A 170 -23.00 11.25 -3.92
C TYR A 170 -24.07 10.87 -2.87
N PRO A 171 -24.26 11.70 -1.82
CA PRO A 171 -23.45 12.87 -1.45
C PRO A 171 -22.04 12.48 -0.98
N GLN A 172 -21.14 13.48 -0.90
CA GLN A 172 -19.86 13.28 -0.21
C GLN A 172 -20.13 12.90 1.26
N PRO A 173 -19.55 11.79 1.77
CA PRO A 173 -19.66 11.45 3.19
C PRO A 173 -19.11 12.58 4.06
N GLU A 174 -19.82 12.93 5.14
CA GLU A 174 -19.42 14.00 6.06
C GLU A 174 -18.05 13.73 6.69
N ASP A 175 -17.81 12.47 7.09
CA ASP A 175 -16.54 11.99 7.61
C ASP A 175 -16.00 10.87 6.71
N LEU A 176 -15.04 11.22 5.86
CA LEU A 176 -14.41 10.30 4.91
C LEU A 176 -13.68 9.15 5.62
N GLU A 177 -13.04 9.40 6.77
CA GLU A 177 -12.28 8.36 7.47
C GLU A 177 -13.22 7.35 8.12
N LYS A 178 -14.24 7.84 8.84
CA LYS A 178 -15.26 6.98 9.44
C LYS A 178 -16.01 6.17 8.39
N TYR A 179 -16.33 6.79 7.25
CA TYR A 179 -16.93 6.10 6.11
C TYR A 179 -16.04 4.96 5.61
N VAL A 180 -14.78 5.23 5.28
CA VAL A 180 -13.86 4.19 4.77
C VAL A 180 -13.69 3.05 5.78
N ARG A 181 -13.45 3.37 7.05
CA ARG A 181 -13.25 2.35 8.11
C ARG A 181 -14.49 1.49 8.34
N ALA A 182 -15.69 1.99 8.07
CA ALA A 182 -16.92 1.20 8.14
C ALA A 182 -17.14 0.27 6.94
N GLN A 183 -16.43 0.49 5.82
CA GLN A 183 -16.59 -0.28 4.58
C GLN A 183 -15.50 -1.34 4.37
N VAL A 184 -14.36 -1.24 5.05
CA VAL A 184 -13.28 -2.22 4.91
C VAL A 184 -13.70 -3.59 5.46
N TYR A 185 -13.22 -4.65 4.81
CA TYR A 185 -13.49 -6.02 5.24
C TYR A 185 -13.06 -6.29 6.69
N ASN A 186 -13.98 -6.89 7.46
CA ASN A 186 -13.75 -7.35 8.82
C ASN A 186 -13.45 -8.84 8.84
N THR A 187 -12.40 -9.25 9.54
CA THR A 187 -11.99 -10.66 9.64
C THR A 187 -12.68 -11.40 10.79
N GLN A 188 -13.44 -10.70 11.63
CA GLN A 188 -14.23 -11.31 12.70
C GLN A 188 -15.48 -11.97 12.11
N TYR A 189 -15.94 -13.05 12.74
CA TYR A 189 -17.22 -13.66 12.37
C TYR A 189 -18.38 -12.69 12.60
N GLU A 190 -19.38 -12.77 11.73
CA GLU A 190 -20.62 -12.03 11.83
C GLU A 190 -21.76 -12.96 12.26
N GLU A 191 -22.76 -12.39 12.93
CA GLU A 191 -23.98 -13.13 13.29
C GLU A 191 -24.75 -13.53 12.03
N LEU A 192 -25.05 -14.82 11.90
CA LEU A 192 -25.80 -15.38 10.77
C LEU A 192 -27.29 -15.56 11.09
N ILE A 193 -27.66 -15.44 12.36
CA ILE A 193 -29.04 -15.51 12.84
C ILE A 193 -29.60 -14.09 12.92
N ASN A 194 -30.84 -13.90 12.48
CA ASN A 194 -31.50 -12.61 12.56
C ASN A 194 -31.58 -12.11 14.02
N ALA A 195 -31.14 -10.87 14.24
CA ALA A 195 -31.42 -10.17 15.48
C ALA A 195 -32.93 -9.90 15.59
N THR A 196 -33.52 -10.25 16.73
CA THR A 196 -34.91 -9.95 17.06
C THR A 196 -34.97 -8.67 17.90
N TYR A 197 -36.05 -7.92 17.75
CA TYR A 197 -36.37 -6.77 18.58
C TYR A 197 -37.88 -6.64 18.69
N ASP A 198 -38.36 -6.18 19.84
CA ASP A 198 -39.78 -6.07 20.12
C ASP A 198 -40.36 -4.78 19.52
N TRP A 199 -41.60 -4.87 19.06
CA TRP A 199 -42.43 -3.71 18.77
C TRP A 199 -43.16 -3.26 20.05
N PRO A 200 -43.78 -2.07 20.08
CA PRO A 200 -44.70 -1.72 21.15
C PRO A 200 -45.74 -2.83 21.36
N GLU A 201 -46.03 -3.19 22.61
CA GLU A 201 -46.84 -4.37 22.96
C GLU A 201 -48.19 -4.42 22.24
N GLN A 202 -48.85 -3.27 22.11
CA GLN A 202 -50.14 -3.14 21.43
C GLN A 202 -50.08 -3.47 19.93
N ASP A 203 -48.92 -3.29 19.29
CA ASP A 203 -48.70 -3.54 17.87
C ASP A 203 -48.20 -4.97 17.60
N MET A 204 -47.79 -5.71 18.64
CA MET A 204 -47.42 -7.13 18.57
C MET A 204 -48.62 -8.08 18.72
N ARG A 205 -49.80 -7.55 19.09
CA ARG A 205 -50.99 -8.38 19.33
C ARG A 205 -51.48 -9.02 18.03
N HIS A 206 -51.70 -10.33 18.08
CA HIS A 206 -52.42 -11.03 17.02
C HIS A 206 -53.93 -10.96 17.25
N GLY A 207 -54.70 -11.02 16.16
CA GLY A 207 -56.16 -10.96 16.19
C GLY A 207 -56.70 -9.66 15.59
N PHE A 208 -58.03 -9.53 15.58
CA PHE A 208 -58.65 -8.37 14.96
C PHE A 208 -58.34 -7.09 15.76
N PRO A 209 -57.94 -5.99 15.09
CA PRO A 209 -57.63 -4.74 15.79
C PRO A 209 -58.88 -4.11 16.42
N VAL A 210 -60.05 -4.44 15.88
CA VAL A 210 -61.39 -4.06 16.33
C VAL A 210 -62.25 -5.34 16.40
N PRO A 211 -63.09 -5.53 17.43
CA PRO A 211 -63.94 -6.71 17.54
C PRO A 211 -64.84 -6.92 16.31
N VAL A 212 -65.00 -8.18 15.88
CA VAL A 212 -65.87 -8.58 14.77
C VAL A 212 -66.82 -9.70 15.20
N VAL A 213 -67.99 -9.78 14.55
CA VAL A 213 -68.91 -10.92 14.71
C VAL A 213 -68.35 -12.09 13.91
N ARG A 214 -68.18 -13.25 14.55
CA ARG A 214 -67.70 -14.47 13.89
C ARG A 214 -68.79 -15.00 12.96
N HIS A 215 -68.42 -15.39 11.74
CA HIS A 215 -69.34 -16.08 10.84
C HIS A 215 -69.59 -17.52 11.30
N ASP A 216 -70.85 -17.95 11.30
CA ASP A 216 -71.25 -19.33 11.57
C ASP A 216 -71.03 -20.22 10.34
N SER A 217 -70.59 -21.45 10.57
CA SER A 217 -70.52 -22.48 9.52
C SER A 217 -71.85 -23.24 9.41
N MET A 218 -72.14 -23.81 8.24
CA MET A 218 -73.37 -24.56 7.93
C MET A 218 -73.65 -25.79 8.82
N ASP A 219 -72.67 -26.24 9.62
CA ASP A 219 -72.78 -27.42 10.49
C ASP A 219 -73.14 -27.09 11.96
N GLY A 220 -73.90 -26.00 12.19
CA GLY A 220 -74.44 -25.61 13.50
C GLY A 220 -75.88 -26.04 13.70
#